data_AF-A0A1Z9X210-F1
#
_entry.id   AF-A0A1Z9X210-F1
#
_cell.length_a   1.000
_cell.length_b   1.000
_cell.length_c   1.000
_cell.angle_alpha   90.00
_cell.angle_beta   90.00
_cell.angle_gamma   90.00
#
_symmetry.space_group_name_H-M   'P 1'
#
loop_
_entity.id
_entity.type
_entity.pdbx_description
1 polymer ?
#
loop_
_entity_poly.entity_id
_entity_poly.type
_entity_poly.pdbx_seq_one_letter_code
_entity_poly.pdbx_strand_id
1 'polypeptide(L)' 'MTVSFQKGDWAYAIINGCCTNIFKIENIVRVGESWVAYIVDDNGREIGYDLDKCALVKPKHASHH' A
#
# COMPACT_ATOMS: atom_id res chain seq x y z
N MET A 1 13.38 -7.91 -8.96
CA MET A 1 12.82 -8.63 -7.80
C MET A 1 11.37 -8.18 -7.68
N THR A 2 10.40 -9.03 -8.00
CA THR A 2 8.97 -8.66 -7.98
C THR A 2 8.44 -8.88 -6.58
N VAL A 3 7.99 -7.82 -5.90
CA VAL A 3 7.38 -7.93 -4.58
C VAL A 3 5.88 -8.18 -4.77
N SER A 4 5.38 -9.32 -4.27
CA SER A 4 3.94 -9.61 -4.25
C SER A 4 3.33 -9.11 -2.95
N PHE A 5 2.19 -8.42 -3.06
CA PHE A 5 1.37 -7.98 -1.94
C PHE A 5 0.10 -8.84 -1.85
N GLN A 6 -0.33 -9.15 -0.63
CA GLN A 6 -1.54 -9.89 -0.32
C GLN A 6 -2.42 -9.06 0.61
N LYS A 7 -3.73 -9.36 0.61
CA LYS A 7 -4.64 -8.82 1.62
C LYS A 7 -4.10 -9.16 3.01
N GLY A 8 -4.02 -8.16 3.88
CA GLY A 8 -3.44 -8.30 5.21
C GLY A 8 -2.00 -7.80 5.34
N ASP A 9 -1.29 -7.64 4.22
CA ASP A 9 0.07 -7.12 4.24
C ASP A 9 0.10 -5.66 4.70
N TRP A 10 1.13 -5.35 5.48
CA TRP A 10 1.49 -3.98 5.81
C TRP A 10 2.44 -3.43 4.76
N ALA A 11 2.22 -2.18 4.36
CA ALA A 11 3.03 -1.47 3.38
C ALA A 11 3.11 0.02 3.74
N TYR A 12 4.09 0.71 3.19
CA TYR A 12 4.05 2.17 3.06
C TYR A 12 4.21 2.53 1.57
N ALA A 13 3.59 3.62 1.17
CA ALA A 13 3.73 4.16 -0.18
C ALA A 13 4.89 5.16 -0.21
N ILE A 14 5.61 5.19 -1.33
CA ILE A 14 6.54 6.27 -1.65
C ILE A 14 5.90 7.10 -2.75
N ILE A 15 5.62 8.37 -2.44
CA ILE A 15 5.01 9.33 -3.37
C ILE A 15 5.98 10.49 -3.52
N ASN A 16 6.45 10.76 -4.74
CA ASN A 16 7.43 11.80 -5.03
C ASN A 16 8.70 11.74 -4.15
N GLY A 17 9.13 10.52 -3.78
CA GLY A 17 10.30 10.30 -2.91
C GLY A 17 10.03 10.43 -1.41
N CYS A 18 8.80 10.76 -0.99
CA CYS A 18 8.41 10.82 0.42
C CYS A 18 7.70 9.53 0.84
N CYS A 19 8.15 8.93 1.94
CA CYS A 19 7.46 7.80 2.57
C CYS A 19 6.19 8.29 3.27
N THR A 20 5.08 7.59 3.05
CA THR A 20 3.84 7.78 3.80
C THR A 20 3.85 7.00 5.11
N ASN A 21 2.77 7.13 5.89
CA ASN A 21 2.50 6.24 7.01
C ASN A 21 2.43 4.77 6.54
N ILE A 22 2.66 3.87 7.50
CA ILE A 22 2.43 2.43 7.34
C ILE A 22 0.93 2.19 7.36
N PHE A 23 0.46 1.30 6.50
CA PHE A 23 -0.94 1.01 6.33
C PHE A 23 -1.16 -0.44 5.92
N LYS A 24 -2.40 -0.91 6.05
CA LYS A 24 -2.76 -2.29 5.76
C LYS A 24 -3.47 -2.39 4.41
N ILE A 25 -3.05 -3.34 3.59
CA ILE A 25 -3.66 -3.62 2.28
C ILE A 25 -4.91 -4.47 2.49
N GLU A 26 -6.07 -3.94 2.09
CA GLU A 26 -7.33 -4.69 2.15
C GLU A 26 -7.74 -5.23 0.78
N ASN A 27 -7.47 -4.50 -0.30
CA ASN A 27 -7.77 -4.95 -1.65
C ASN A 27 -6.84 -4.30 -2.71
N ILE A 28 -6.54 -5.04 -3.78
CA ILE A 28 -5.83 -4.52 -4.95
C ILE A 28 -6.72 -4.81 -6.15
N VAL A 29 -7.15 -3.76 -6.83
CA VAL A 29 -8.02 -3.87 -8.00
C VAL A 29 -7.39 -3.20 -9.21
N ARG A 30 -7.79 -3.65 -10.39
CA ARG A 30 -7.46 -2.97 -11.64
C ARG A 30 -8.61 -2.07 -12.03
N VAL A 31 -8.33 -0.77 -12.20
CA VAL A 31 -9.31 0.24 -12.63
C VAL A 31 -8.84 0.80 -13.96
N GLY A 32 -9.44 0.31 -15.05
CA GLY A 32 -8.97 0.62 -16.40
C GLY A 32 -7.56 0.05 -16.66
N GLU A 33 -6.62 0.94 -16.99
CA GLU A 33 -5.21 0.56 -17.22
C GLU A 33 -4.36 0.62 -15.94
N SER A 34 -4.86 1.23 -14.88
CA SER A 34 -4.13 1.46 -13.63
C SER A 34 -4.44 0.42 -12.56
N TRP A 35 -3.47 0.17 -11.69
CA TRP A 35 -3.70 -0.60 -10.47
C TRP A 35 -3.94 0.35 -9.29
N VAL A 36 -4.97 0.05 -8.50
CA VAL A 36 -5.33 0.82 -7.31
C VAL A 36 -5.31 -0.11 -6.11
N ALA A 37 -4.58 0.27 -5.07
CA ALA A 37 -4.67 -0.38 -3.77
C ALA A 37 -5.66 0.38 -2.89
N TYR A 38 -6.64 -0.35 -2.35
CA TYR A 38 -7.48 0.11 -1.25
C TYR A 38 -6.81 -0.25 0.06
N ILE A 39 -6.54 0.79 0.82
CA ILE A 39 -5.72 0.74 2.00
C ILE A 39 -6.52 1.33 3.14
N VAL A 40 -6.38 0.77 4.34
CA VAL A 40 -7.02 1.30 5.54
C VAL A 40 -5.96 1.92 6.45
N ASP A 41 -6.16 3.16 6.86
CA ASP A 41 -5.31 3.84 7.85
C ASP A 41 -5.55 3.31 9.27
N ASP A 42 -4.72 3.75 10.23
CA ASP A 42 -4.83 3.33 11.64
C ASP A 42 -6.17 3.74 12.31
N ASN A 43 -6.94 4.64 11.68
CA ASN A 43 -8.26 5.07 12.13
C ASN A 43 -9.41 4.32 11.44
N GLY A 44 -9.11 3.32 10.61
CA GLY A 44 -10.13 2.59 9.86
C GLY A 44 -10.64 3.31 8.62
N ARG A 45 -9.98 4.40 8.18
CA ARG A 45 -10.38 5.15 6.97
C ARG A 45 -9.77 4.51 5.73
N GLU A 46 -10.62 4.30 4.73
CA GLU A 46 -10.16 3.84 3.42
C GLU A 46 -9.49 4.99 2.66
N ILE A 47 -8.26 4.75 2.22
CA ILE A 47 -7.46 5.64 1.39
C ILE A 47 -7.11 4.86 0.12
N GLY A 48 -7.43 5.42 -1.05
CA GLY A 48 -7.06 4.85 -2.34
C GLY A 48 -5.71 5.39 -2.82
N TYR A 49 -4.82 4.51 -3.25
CA TYR A 49 -3.55 4.89 -3.87
C TYR A 49 -3.46 4.35 -5.30
N ASP A 50 -3.17 5.26 -6.24
CA ASP A 50 -2.81 4.92 -7.62
C ASP A 50 -1.37 4.37 -7.66
N LEU A 51 -1.24 3.08 -7.94
CA LEU A 51 0.03 2.36 -7.93
C LEU A 51 0.92 2.71 -9.14
N ASP A 52 0.38 3.35 -10.17
CA ASP A 52 1.19 3.79 -11.30
C ASP A 52 2.09 4.98 -10.93
N LYS A 53 1.73 5.69 -9.84
CA LYS A 53 2.43 6.89 -9.35
C LYS A 53 3.10 6.69 -8.00
N CYS A 54 2.98 5.51 -7.40
CA CYS A 54 3.61 5.21 -6.11
C CYS A 54 4.26 3.84 -6.10
N ALA A 55 5.36 3.72 -5.36
CA ALA A 55 5.95 2.43 -5.05
C ALA A 55 5.45 1.97 -3.69
N LEU A 56 4.85 0.77 -3.64
CA LEU A 56 4.56 0.10 -2.37
C LEU A 56 5.80 -0.64 -1.89
N VAL A 57 6.12 -0.48 -0.60
CA VAL A 57 7.24 -1.16 0.02
C VAL A 57 6.77 -1.94 1.23
N LYS A 58 7.12 -3.24 1.27
CA LYS A 58 6.94 -4.06 2.47
C LYS A 58 7.93 -3.60 3.56
N PRO A 59 7.49 -3.31 4.79
CA PRO A 59 8.39 -3.05 5.89
C PRO A 59 9.28 -4.27 6.11
N LYS A 60 10.61 -4.09 6.18
CA LYS A 60 11.56 -5.19 6.47
C LYS A 60 11.31 -5.82 7.86
N HIS A 61 10.63 -5.11 8.74
CA HIS A 61 10.24 -5.54 10.09
C HIS A 61 8.81 -5.08 10.39
N ALA A 62 7.80 -5.66 9.75
CA ALA A 62 6.42 -5.58 10.25
C ALA A 62 6.23 -6.55 11.44
N SER A 63 7.14 -6.51 12.40
CA SER A 63 6.90 -7.05 13.74
C SER A 63 6.14 -5.96 14.49
N HIS A 64 4.82 -6.18 14.61
CA HIS A 64 3.94 -5.40 15.49
C HIS A 64 4.61 -5.16 16.84
N HIS A 65 4.57 -3.91 17.30
CA HIS A 65 4.71 -3.54 18.70
C HIS A 65 3.50 -2.68 19.07
#